data_AF-W1Y3Y7-F1
#
_entry.id   AF-W1Y3Y7-F1
#
_cell.length_a   1.000
_cell.length_b   1.000
_cell.length_c   1.000
_cell.angle_alpha   90.00
_cell.angle_beta   90.00
_cell.angle_gamma   90.00
#
_symmetry.space_group_name_H-M   'P 1'
#
loop_
_entity.id
_entity.type
_entity.pdbx_description
1 polymer ?
#
loop_
_entity_poly.entity_id
_entity_poly.type
_entity_poly.pdbx_seq_one_letter_code
_entity_poly.pdbx_strand_id
1 'polypeptide(L)'
;ISMDILSQVSETYRKIRNTLRFLIANTSDFNPAQDAVAYDELRSVDKYMTIRFNQLVKTIRDAYADFEFLTIYKALVNFINVDLSAFYLDFAKDVVYIEGAKSLERRQMQT
;
A
#
# COMPACT_ATOMS: atom_id res chain seq x y z
N ILE A 1 15.73 5.72 26.25
CA ILE A 1 14.52 6.08 25.45
C ILE A 1 14.15 7.50 25.83
N SER A 2 14.05 8.43 24.87
CA SER A 2 13.67 9.83 25.11
C SER A 2 12.23 10.09 24.66
N MET A 3 11.66 11.21 25.11
CA MET A 3 10.35 11.67 24.63
C MET A 3 10.33 11.90 23.11
N ASP A 4 11.44 12.40 22.55
CA ASP A 4 11.57 12.62 21.11
C ASP A 4 11.50 11.31 20.32
N ILE A 5 12.17 10.25 20.80
CA ILE A 5 12.12 8.92 20.17
C ILE A 5 10.68 8.38 20.18
N LEU A 6 9.95 8.54 21.30
CA LEU A 6 8.56 8.11 21.40
C LEU A 6 7.64 8.93 20.48
N SER A 7 7.90 10.23 20.33
CA SER A 7 7.18 11.09 19.40
C SER A 7 7.35 10.61 17.95
N GLN A 8 8.59 10.34 17.53
CA GLN A 8 8.89 9.83 16.19
C GLN A 8 8.19 8.49 15.89
N VAL A 9 8.15 7.59 16.87
CA VAL A 9 7.45 6.30 16.76
C VAL A 9 5.94 6.53 16.61
N SER A 10 5.36 7.44 17.41
CA SER A 10 3.94 7.81 17.33
C SER A 10 3.54 8.39 15.98
N GLU A 11 4.38 9.24 15.40
CA GLU A 11 4.18 9.79 14.05
C GLU A 11 4.21 8.72 12.98
N THR A 12 5.20 7.83 13.05
CA THR A 12 5.32 6.69 12.13
C THR A 12 4.08 5.80 12.20
N TYR A 13 3.65 5.46 13.41
CA TYR A 13 2.43 4.70 13.63
C TYR A 13 1.19 5.38 13.03
N ARG A 14 1.03 6.69 13.26
CA ARG A 14 -0.10 7.47 12.72
C ARG A 14 -0.10 7.43 11.18
N LYS A 15 1.07 7.53 10.56
CA LYS A 15 1.22 7.46 9.10
C LYS A 15 0.81 6.09 8.57
N ILE A 16 1.33 5.00 9.15
CA ILE A 16 0.93 3.62 8.80
C ILE A 16 -0.58 3.46 8.90
N ARG A 17 -1.17 3.81 10.06
CA ARG A 17 -2.61 3.71 10.29
C ARG A 17 -3.43 4.49 9.27
N ASN A 18 -3.04 5.72 8.97
CA ASN A 18 -3.78 6.58 8.04
C ASN A 18 -3.70 6.06 6.60
N THR A 19 -2.55 5.52 6.18
CA THR A 19 -2.39 4.87 4.88
C THR A 19 -3.26 3.62 4.77
N LEU A 20 -3.25 2.74 5.78
CA LEU A 20 -4.12 1.56 5.80
C LEU A 20 -5.60 1.93 5.80
N ARG A 21 -5.99 2.95 6.56
CA ARG A 21 -7.37 3.46 6.57
C ARG A 21 -7.82 3.93 5.18
N PHE A 22 -6.95 4.61 4.43
CA PHE A 22 -7.25 5.02 3.07
C PHE A 22 -7.46 3.81 2.16
N LEU A 23 -6.58 2.81 2.23
CA LEU A 23 -6.72 1.57 1.45
C LEU A 23 -8.05 0.87 1.74
N ILE A 24 -8.34 0.60 3.03
CA ILE A 24 -9.56 -0.09 3.45
C ILE A 24 -10.82 0.64 3.01
N ALA A 25 -10.85 1.97 3.13
CA ALA A 25 -12.00 2.76 2.71
C ALA A 25 -12.27 2.63 1.21
N ASN A 26 -11.20 2.63 0.41
CA ASN A 26 -11.28 2.56 -1.05
C ASN A 26 -11.40 1.15 -1.61
N THR A 27 -11.36 0.11 -0.78
CA THR A 27 -11.64 -1.29 -1.19
C THR A 27 -12.87 -1.86 -0.50
N SER A 28 -13.66 -1.05 0.20
CA SER A 28 -14.83 -1.51 0.96
C SER A 28 -15.96 -2.09 0.10
N ASP A 29 -16.00 -1.71 -1.18
CA ASP A 29 -16.99 -2.13 -2.18
C ASP A 29 -16.41 -3.08 -3.25
N PHE A 30 -15.23 -3.64 -2.98
CA PHE A 30 -14.54 -4.57 -3.88
C PHE A 30 -14.71 -6.01 -3.40
N ASN A 31 -15.23 -6.87 -4.28
CA ASN A 31 -15.29 -8.31 -4.07
C ASN A 31 -14.25 -9.01 -4.96
N PRO A 32 -13.14 -9.53 -4.41
CA PRO A 32 -12.10 -10.17 -5.22
C PRO A 32 -12.57 -11.35 -6.08
N ALA A 33 -13.67 -12.02 -5.71
CA ALA A 33 -14.20 -13.14 -6.50
C ALA A 33 -14.98 -12.70 -7.75
N GLN A 34 -15.39 -11.43 -7.83
CA GLN A 34 -16.27 -10.90 -8.87
C GLN A 34 -15.66 -9.71 -9.61
N ASP A 35 -14.92 -8.87 -8.90
CA ASP A 35 -14.44 -7.57 -9.37
C ASP A 35 -12.95 -7.57 -9.73
N ALA A 36 -12.21 -8.61 -9.36
CA ALA A 36 -10.77 -8.67 -9.64
C ALA A 36 -10.49 -8.73 -11.14
N VAL A 37 -9.51 -7.94 -11.56
CA VAL A 37 -9.06 -7.85 -12.95
C VAL A 37 -7.85 -8.76 -13.16
N ALA A 38 -7.75 -9.43 -14.31
CA ALA A 38 -6.60 -10.28 -14.58
C ALA A 38 -5.30 -9.45 -14.60
N TYR A 39 -4.19 -10.02 -14.12
CA TYR A 39 -2.92 -9.28 -14.03
C TYR A 39 -2.54 -8.63 -15.37
N ASP A 40 -2.69 -9.35 -16.49
CA ASP A 40 -2.35 -8.86 -17.82
C ASP A 40 -3.21 -7.68 -18.28
N GLU A 41 -4.41 -7.54 -17.72
CA GLU A 41 -5.34 -6.45 -17.99
C GLU A 41 -5.17 -5.26 -17.03
N LEU A 42 -4.30 -5.36 -16.02
CA LEU A 42 -3.97 -4.23 -15.15
C LEU A 42 -3.18 -3.15 -15.91
N ARG A 43 -3.36 -1.90 -15.50
CA ARG A 43 -2.53 -0.78 -15.99
C ARG A 43 -1.09 -0.98 -15.53
N SER A 44 -0.14 -0.44 -16.29
CA SER A 44 1.29 -0.56 -15.98
C SER A 44 1.64 -0.07 -14.57
N VAL A 45 0.94 0.94 -14.06
CA VAL A 45 1.15 1.46 -12.71
C VAL A 45 0.66 0.51 -11.61
N ASP A 46 -0.45 -0.20 -11.83
CA ASP A 46 -1.01 -1.17 -10.89
C ASP A 46 -0.15 -2.45 -10.89
N LYS A 47 0.31 -2.88 -12.07
CA LYS A 47 1.33 -3.94 -12.22
C LYS A 47 2.61 -3.60 -11.49
N TYR A 48 3.10 -2.37 -11.65
CA TYR A 48 4.27 -1.88 -10.94
C TYR A 48 4.08 -1.98 -9.42
N MET A 49 2.94 -1.50 -8.89
CA MET A 49 2.69 -1.54 -7.45
C MET A 49 2.57 -2.96 -6.90
N THR A 50 1.98 -3.87 -7.67
CA THR A 50 1.98 -5.31 -7.35
C THR A 50 3.40 -5.87 -7.22
N ILE A 51 4.30 -5.53 -8.15
CA ILE A 51 5.70 -5.97 -8.10
C ILE A 51 6.41 -5.37 -6.88
N ARG A 52 6.21 -4.08 -6.60
CA ARG A 52 6.79 -3.41 -5.42
C ARG A 52 6.32 -4.03 -4.12
N PHE A 53 5.04 -4.37 -4.01
CA PHE A 53 4.50 -5.08 -2.86
C PHE A 53 5.13 -6.47 -2.71
N ASN A 54 5.24 -7.24 -3.79
CA ASN A 54 5.88 -8.56 -3.75
C ASN A 54 7.37 -8.48 -3.32
N GLN A 55 8.09 -7.44 -3.75
CA GLN A 55 9.45 -7.17 -3.29
C GLN A 55 9.51 -6.87 -1.78
N LEU A 56 8.58 -6.05 -1.27
CA LEU A 56 8.46 -5.80 0.17
C LEU A 56 8.19 -7.10 0.94
N VAL A 57 7.23 -7.91 0.49
CA VAL A 57 6.87 -9.18 1.13
C VAL A 57 8.08 -10.11 1.19
N LYS A 58 8.87 -10.20 0.11
CA LYS A 58 10.10 -10.97 0.10
C LYS A 58 11.07 -10.48 1.17
N THR A 59 11.39 -9.18 1.17
CA THR A 59 12.30 -8.57 2.16
C THR A 59 11.84 -8.80 3.60
N ILE A 60 10.54 -8.66 3.88
CA ILE A 60 9.98 -8.87 5.21
C ILE A 60 10.10 -10.34 5.64
N ARG A 61 9.81 -11.29 4.73
CA ARG A 61 9.91 -12.72 5.04
C ARG A 61 11.34 -13.15 5.32
N ASP A 62 12.28 -12.72 4.49
CA ASP A 62 13.71 -13.00 4.69
C ASP A 62 14.19 -12.42 6.02
N ALA A 63 13.87 -11.14 6.29
CA ALA A 63 14.24 -10.49 7.55
C ALA A 63 13.58 -11.14 8.79
N TYR A 64 12.37 -11.70 8.67
CA TYR A 64 11.76 -12.47 9.76
C TYR A 64 12.51 -13.78 10.03
N ALA A 65 12.99 -14.47 9.00
CA ALA A 65 13.77 -15.70 9.14
C ALA A 65 15.08 -15.46 9.90
N ASP A 66 15.68 -14.29 9.69
CA ASP A 66 16.96 -13.88 10.28
C ASP A 66 16.81 -12.99 11.53
N PHE A 67 15.57 -12.80 12.03
CA PHE A 67 15.24 -11.94 13.18
C PHE A 67 15.69 -10.47 13.03
N GLU A 68 15.80 -9.98 11.80
CA GLU A 68 16.20 -8.61 11.47
C GLU A 68 15.02 -7.61 11.54
N PHE A 69 14.47 -7.39 12.74
CA PHE A 69 13.29 -6.54 12.92
C PHE A 69 13.48 -5.08 12.49
N LEU A 70 14.71 -4.56 12.58
CA LEU A 70 15.01 -3.21 12.09
C LEU A 70 14.92 -3.11 10.57
N THR A 71 15.29 -4.17 9.84
CA THR A 71 15.14 -4.28 8.38
C THR A 71 13.66 -4.25 8.01
N ILE A 72 12.82 -5.01 8.72
CA ILE A 72 11.35 -5.01 8.55
C ILE A 72 10.79 -3.60 8.75
N TYR A 73 11.14 -2.95 9.87
CA TYR A 73 10.66 -1.60 10.19
C TYR A 73 11.02 -0.60 9.09
N LYS A 74 12.29 -0.55 8.67
CA LYS A 74 12.75 0.38 7.63
C LYS A 74 12.06 0.12 6.29
N ALA A 75 11.95 -1.15 5.87
CA ALA A 75 11.33 -1.52 4.61
C ALA A 75 9.84 -1.14 4.58
N LEU A 76 9.11 -1.44 5.65
CA LEU A 76 7.69 -1.08 5.78
C LEU A 76 7.47 0.43 5.76
N VAL A 77 8.23 1.18 6.56
CA VAL A 77 8.11 2.64 6.64
C VAL A 77 8.43 3.28 5.29
N ASN A 78 9.46 2.79 4.60
CA ASN A 78 9.79 3.27 3.26
C ASN A 78 8.64 3.01 2.27
N PHE A 79 8.09 1.79 2.24
CA PHE A 79 6.99 1.45 1.34
C PHE A 79 5.73 2.28 1.60
N ILE A 80 5.39 2.49 2.87
CA ILE A 80 4.23 3.32 3.28
C ILE A 80 4.42 4.78 2.84
N ASN A 81 5.63 5.33 3.00
CA ASN A 81 5.88 6.74 2.71
C ASN A 81 6.08 7.02 1.23
N VAL A 82 6.90 6.21 0.55
CA VAL A 82 7.36 6.46 -0.81
C VAL A 82 6.44 5.79 -1.81
N ASP A 83 6.39 4.46 -1.82
CA ASP A 83 5.68 3.70 -2.85
C ASP A 83 4.15 3.95 -2.76
N LEU A 84 3.59 3.93 -1.55
CA LEU A 84 2.17 4.19 -1.34
C LEU A 84 1.84 5.68 -1.22
N SER A 85 2.22 6.35 -0.12
CA SER A 85 1.66 7.66 0.20
C SER A 85 2.09 8.77 -0.77
N ALA A 86 3.34 8.77 -1.24
CA ALA A 86 3.86 9.85 -2.08
C ALA A 86 3.63 9.60 -3.57
N PHE A 87 3.45 8.34 -3.98
CA PHE A 87 3.29 7.96 -5.37
C PHE A 87 1.91 7.37 -5.64
N TYR A 88 1.65 6.13 -5.22
CA TYR A 88 0.47 5.39 -5.68
C TYR A 88 -0.85 6.02 -5.20
N LEU A 89 -0.92 6.38 -3.93
CA LEU A 89 -2.12 6.97 -3.33
C LEU A 89 -2.36 8.42 -3.71
N ASP A 90 -1.36 9.09 -4.29
CA ASP A 90 -1.55 10.48 -4.71
C ASP A 90 -2.40 10.55 -5.97
N PHE A 91 -2.03 9.80 -7.02
CA PHE A 91 -2.86 9.70 -8.23
C PHE A 91 -4.09 8.80 -8.04
N ALA A 92 -4.07 7.88 -7.07
CA ALA A 92 -5.26 7.07 -6.76
C ALA A 92 -6.50 7.93 -6.48
N LYS A 93 -6.32 9.12 -5.90
CA LYS A 93 -7.40 10.08 -5.64
C LYS A 93 -8.16 10.43 -6.92
N ASP A 94 -7.47 10.64 -8.03
CA ASP A 94 -8.10 10.97 -9.30
C ASP A 94 -8.96 9.79 -9.80
N VAL A 95 -8.53 8.56 -9.56
CA VAL A 95 -9.33 7.38 -9.91
C VAL A 95 -10.52 7.23 -8.96
N VAL A 96 -10.29 7.20 -7.65
CA VAL A 96 -11.34 6.87 -6.67
C VAL A 96 -12.37 7.99 -6.47
N TYR A 97 -12.05 9.24 -6.83
CA TYR A 97 -12.97 10.37 -6.69
C TYR A 97 -13.72 10.72 -7.99
N ILE A 98 -13.19 10.34 -9.15
CA ILE A 98 -13.76 10.73 -10.45
C ILE A 98 -14.45 9.54 -11.12
N GLU A 99 -13.80 8.38 -11.12
CA GLU A 99 -14.28 7.24 -11.88
C GLU A 99 -15.49 6.57 -11.20
N GLY A 100 -16.37 6.01 -12.02
CA GLY A 100 -17.53 5.27 -11.51
C GLY A 100 -17.11 4.09 -10.62
N ALA A 101 -17.93 3.75 -9.63
CA ALA A 101 -17.61 2.69 -8.65
C ALA A 101 -17.23 1.34 -9.28
N LYS A 102 -17.81 1.02 -10.45
CA LYS A 102 -17.57 -0.20 -11.23
C LYS A 102 -16.75 0.02 -12.51
N SER A 103 -16.14 1.19 -12.68
CA SER A 103 -15.24 1.46 -13.81
C SER A 103 -14.07 0.47 -13.82
N LEU A 104 -13.56 0.17 -15.01
CA LEU A 104 -12.41 -0.73 -15.15
C LEU A 104 -11.19 -0.15 -14.45
N GLU A 105 -10.95 1.15 -14.58
CA GLU A 105 -9.86 1.91 -13.99
C GLU A 105 -9.82 1.81 -12.47
N ARG A 106 -11.01 1.87 -11.83
CA ARG A 106 -11.13 1.71 -10.39
C ARG A 106 -10.94 0.25 -9.97
N ARG A 107 -11.51 -0.72 -10.70
CA ARG A 107 -11.32 -2.15 -10.39
C ARG A 107 -9.87 -2.62 -10.59
N GLN A 108 -9.17 -2.10 -11.60
CA GLN A 108 -7.73 -2.33 -11.80
C GLN A 108 -6.89 -1.84 -10.62
N MET A 109 -7.25 -0.71 -10.00
CA MET A 109 -6.55 -0.18 -8.82
C MET A 109 -6.88 -0.93 -7.52
N GLN A 110 -8.10 -1.46 -7.42
CA GLN A 110 -8.54 -2.21 -6.24
C GLN A 110 -8.04 -3.65 -6.21
N THR A 111 -7.67 -4.19 -7.38
CA THR A 111 -7.11 -5.54 -7.56
C THR A 111 -5.65 -5.61 -7.13
#